data_AF-A0A383A6X8-F1
#
_entry.id   AF-A0A383A6X8-F1
#
_cell.length_a   1.000
_cell.length_b   1.000
_cell.length_c   1.000
_cell.angle_alpha   90.00
_cell.angle_beta   90.00
_cell.angle_gamma   90.00
#
_symmetry.space_group_name_H-M   'P 1'
#
loop_
_entity.id
_entity.type
_entity.pdbx_description
1 polymer ?
#
loop_
_entity_poly.entity_id
_entity_poly.type
_entity_poly.pdbx_seq_one_letter_code
_entity_poly.pdbx_strand_id
1 'polypeptide(L)' 'MKYSVAFASEVDSWKWVKRAEELGFHGAWFYDTQLLNPDIFVCMA' A
#
# COMPACT_ATOMS: atom_id res chain seq x y z
N MET A 1 -19.41 6.40 5.05
CA MET A 1 -18.37 6.92 4.15
C MET A 1 -17.20 5.94 4.16
N LYS A 2 -16.60 5.64 3.00
CA LYS A 2 -15.50 4.67 2.89
C LYS A 2 -14.18 5.43 2.74
N TYR A 3 -13.21 5.12 3.58
CA TYR A 3 -11.90 5.76 3.58
C TYR A 3 -10.82 4.77 3.15
N SER A 4 -9.88 5.24 2.36
CA SER A 4 -8.72 4.47 1.90
C SER A 4 -7.44 5.23 2.18
N VAL A 5 -6.32 4.51 2.17
CA VAL A 5 -4.98 5.07 2.40
C VAL A 5 -4.11 4.87 1.17
N ALA A 6 -3.22 5.82 0.89
CA ALA A 6 -2.15 5.69 -0.09
C ALA A 6 -0.84 6.06 0.61
N PHE A 7 0.22 5.32 0.30
CA PHE A 7 1.56 5.54 0.85
C PHE A 7 2.60 5.37 -0.26
N ALA A 8 3.81 5.88 -0.03
CA ALA A 8 4.92 5.61 -0.95
C ALA A 8 5.20 4.11 -0.97
N SER A 9 5.06 3.47 -2.13
CA SER A 9 5.27 2.03 -2.25
C SER A 9 6.73 1.68 -1.99
N GLU A 10 6.93 0.77 -1.04
CA GLU A 10 8.20 0.16 -0.67
C GLU A 10 8.00 -1.36 -0.56
N VAL A 11 9.10 -2.12 -0.56
CA VAL A 11 9.06 -3.60 -0.56
C VAL A 11 8.16 -4.16 0.57
N ASP A 12 8.18 -3.52 1.74
CA ASP A 12 7.43 -3.96 2.92
C ASP A 12 6.05 -3.28 3.09
N SER A 13 5.57 -2.60 2.06
CA SER A 13 4.32 -1.82 2.13
C SER A 13 3.07 -2.64 2.46
N TRP A 14 3.07 -3.96 2.21
CA TRP A 14 2.01 -4.86 2.67
C TRP A 14 1.75 -4.77 4.18
N LYS A 15 2.77 -4.46 4.99
CA LYS A 15 2.63 -4.28 6.45
C LYS A 15 1.75 -3.07 6.77
N TRP A 16 1.87 -1.99 5.99
CA TRP A 16 1.00 -0.82 6.12
C TRP A 16 -0.43 -1.12 5.67
N VAL A 17 -0.61 -1.96 4.64
CA VAL A 17 -1.94 -2.47 4.25
C VAL A 17 -2.57 -3.25 5.40
N LYS A 18 -1.81 -4.17 6.02
CA LYS A 18 -2.28 -4.94 7.18
C LYS A 18 -2.67 -4.04 8.35
N ARG A 19 -1.86 -3.02 8.63
CA ARG A 19 -2.19 -2.04 9.67
C ARG A 19 -3.44 -1.22 9.34
N ALA A 20 -3.61 -0.84 8.07
CA ALA A 20 -4.78 -0.09 7.62
C ALA A 20 -6.05 -0.95 7.72
N GLU A 21 -5.96 -2.25 7.40
CA GLU A 21 -7.04 -3.23 7.57
C GLU A 21 -7.47 -3.33 9.04
N GLU A 22 -6.53 -3.46 9.98
CA GLU A 22 -6.82 -3.48 11.43
C GLU A 22 -7.50 -2.20 11.93
N LEU A 23 -7.24 -1.07 11.29
CA LEU A 23 -7.80 0.24 11.61
C LEU A 23 -9.14 0.52 10.92
N GLY A 24 -9.64 -0.42 10.11
CA GLY A 24 -10.95 -0.31 9.45
C GLY A 24 -10.95 0.50 8.15
N PHE A 25 -9.80 0.70 7.51
CA PHE A 25 -9.76 1.29 6.18
C PHE A 25 -10.37 0.35 5.15
N HIS A 26 -11.09 0.92 4.18
CA HIS A 26 -11.77 0.18 3.12
C HIS A 26 -10.82 -0.37 2.06
N GLY A 27 -9.65 0.24 1.89
CA GLY A 27 -8.65 -0.21 0.93
C GLY A 27 -7.35 0.59 1.02
N ALA A 28 -6.32 0.08 0.34
CA ALA A 28 -5.01 0.71 0.23
C ALA A 28 -4.59 0.84 -1.24
N TRP A 29 -3.82 1.87 -1.55
CA TRP A 29 -3.30 2.16 -2.89
C TRP A 29 -1.78 2.21 -2.88
N PHE A 30 -1.19 1.69 -3.95
CA PHE A 30 0.23 1.71 -4.22
C PHE A 30 0.49 2.65 -5.39
N TYR A 31 1.55 3.45 -5.30
CA TYR A 31 2.09 4.16 -6.44
C TYR A 31 3.03 3.25 -7.22
N ASP A 32 2.72 3.06 -8.50
CA ASP A 32 3.60 2.41 -9.47
C ASP A 32 4.31 3.51 -10.28
N THR A 33 5.27 4.16 -9.62
CA THR A 33 6.07 5.21 -10.26
C THR A 33 7.40 4.62 -10.71
N GLN A 34 7.57 4.50 -12.03
CA GLN A 34 8.79 3.96 -12.62
C GLN A 34 10.04 4.70 -12.11
N LEU A 35 11.09 3.94 -11.77
CA LEU A 35 12.37 4.42 -11.20
C LEU A 35 12.30 5.03 -9.78
N LEU A 36 11.13 5.11 -9.15
CA LEU A 36 10.97 5.62 -7.79
C LEU A 36 10.43 4.57 -6.83
N ASN A 37 9.46 3.77 -7.26
CA ASN A 37 8.82 2.73 -6.48
C ASN A 37 9.21 1.33 -6.98
N PRO A 38 9.24 0.31 -6.11
CA PRO A 38 9.35 -1.08 -6.53
C PRO A 38 8.09 -1.51 -7.28
N ASP A 39 8.20 -2.60 -8.03
CA ASP A 39 7.06 -3.27 -8.65
C ASP A 39 5.99 -3.63 -7.59
N ILE A 40 4.71 -3.47 -7.94
CA ILE A 40 3.60 -3.67 -7.02
C ILE A 40 3.52 -5.10 -6.46
N PHE A 41 3.91 -6.11 -7.24
CA PHE A 41 3.94 -7.49 -6.78
C PHE A 41 5.05 -7.71 -5.74
N VAL A 42 6.16 -6.98 -5.85
CA VAL A 42 7.23 -7.00 -4.84
C VAL A 42 6.78 -6.31 -3.56
N CYS A 43 6.01 -5.23 -3.66
CA CYS A 43 5.48 -4.51 -2.49
C CYS A 43 4.44 -5.31 -1.69
N MET A 44 3.92 -6.40 -2.26
CA MET A 44 2.84 -7.24 -1.73
C MET A 44 3.27 -8.68 -1.38
N ALA A 45 4.53 -9.04 -1.65
CA ALA A 45 5.09 -10.37 -1.39
C ALA A 45 5.38 -10.60 0.11
#